data_AF-A0A532UAG1-F1
#
_entry.id   AF-A0A532UAG1-F1
#
_cell.length_a   1.000
_cell.length_b   1.000
_cell.length_c   1.000
_cell.angle_alpha   90.00
_cell.angle_beta   90.00
_cell.angle_gamma   90.00
#
_symmetry.space_group_name_H-M   'P 1'
#
loop_
_entity.id
_entity.type
_entity.pdbx_description
1 polymer ?
#
loop_
_entity_poly.entity_id
_entity_poly.type
_entity_poly.pdbx_seq_one_letter_code
_entity_poly.pdbx_strand_id
1 'polypeptide(L)' 'MARRNGFIVSVFLVFILAISGMLFGQRVIDLDKLWGDMRVLGKAAYDYSGSAVAYGDINGDGFMDIIISAY' A
#
# COMPACT_ATOMS: atom_id res chain seq x y z
N MET A 1 -20.67 -15.30 -35.67
CA MET A 1 -20.20 -15.61 -34.29
C MET A 1 -19.16 -14.60 -33.79
N ALA A 2 -18.14 -14.23 -34.58
CA ALA A 2 -17.05 -13.32 -34.15
C ALA A 2 -17.48 -11.88 -33.72
N ARG A 3 -18.46 -11.25 -34.38
CA ARG A 3 -18.92 -9.88 -34.03
C ARG A 3 -19.55 -9.77 -32.64
N ARG A 4 -20.34 -10.78 -32.24
CA ARG A 4 -20.97 -10.82 -30.91
C ARG A 4 -19.93 -11.02 -29.80
N ASN A 5 -18.93 -11.85 -30.06
CA ASN A 5 -17.84 -12.12 -29.11
C ASN A 5 -16.93 -10.89 -28.96
N GLY A 6 -16.61 -10.19 -30.05
CA GLY A 6 -15.82 -8.96 -30.01
C GLY A 6 -16.50 -7.81 -29.25
N PHE A 7 -17.83 -7.69 -29.36
CA PHE A 7 -18.61 -6.73 -28.58
C PHE A 7 -18.53 -7.02 -27.07
N ILE A 8 -18.74 -8.27 -26.67
CA ILE A 8 -18.66 -8.68 -25.26
C ILE A 8 -17.26 -8.41 -24.69
N VAL A 9 -16.20 -8.78 -25.41
CA VAL A 9 -14.82 -8.52 -24.99
C VAL A 9 -14.57 -7.02 -24.81
N SER A 10 -15.04 -6.19 -25.74
CA SER A 10 -14.87 -4.73 -25.67
C SER A 10 -15.57 -4.12 -24.45
N VAL A 11 -16.77 -4.63 -24.11
CA VAL A 11 -17.50 -4.20 -22.90
C VAL A 11 -16.68 -4.52 -21.65
N PHE A 12 -16.22 -5.76 -21.49
CA PHE A 12 -15.39 -6.14 -20.34
C PHE A 12 -14.09 -5.33 -20.26
N LEU A 13 -13.44 -5.06 -21.39
CA LEU A 13 -12.19 -4.30 -21.45
C LEU A 13 -12.39 -2.84 -20.98
N VAL A 14 -13.50 -2.21 -21.36
CA VAL A 14 -13.86 -0.86 -20.89
C VAL A 14 -14.13 -0.85 -19.39
N PHE A 15 -14.84 -1.84 -18.85
CA PHE A 15 -15.07 -1.94 -17.41
C PHE A 15 -13.78 -2.18 -16.63
N ILE A 16 -12.89 -3.06 -17.10
CA ILE A 16 -11.58 -3.31 -16.47
C ILE A 16 -10.75 -2.03 -16.46
N LEU A 17 -10.67 -1.32 -17.59
CA LEU A 17 -9.92 -0.06 -17.68
C LEU A 17 -10.50 1.01 -16.76
N ALA A 18 -11.82 1.18 -16.73
CA ALA A 18 -12.48 2.17 -15.89
C ALA A 18 -12.30 1.89 -14.38
N ILE A 19 -12.35 0.62 -13.98
CA ILE A 19 -12.22 0.22 -12.57
C ILE A 19 -10.75 0.15 -12.13
N SER A 20 -9.80 -0.06 -13.05
CA SER A 20 -8.37 -0.12 -12.73
C SER A 20 -7.87 1.14 -12.02
N GLY A 21 -8.31 2.33 -12.45
CA GLY A 21 -7.95 3.59 -11.79
C GLY A 21 -8.50 3.73 -10.37
N MET A 22 -9.62 3.05 -10.06
CA MET A 22 -10.16 3.00 -8.70
C MET A 22 -9.46 1.95 -7.83
N LEU A 23 -9.08 0.81 -8.41
CA LEU A 23 -8.37 -0.26 -7.71
C LEU A 23 -6.91 0.07 -7.41
N PHE A 24 -6.26 0.85 -8.28
CA PHE A 24 -4.84 1.20 -8.17
C PHE A 24 -4.61 2.69 -7.82
N GLY A 25 -5.68 3.48 -7.65
CA GLY A 25 -5.60 4.94 -7.48
C GLY A 25 -5.53 5.43 -6.04
N GLN A 26 -5.56 4.56 -5.03
CA GLN A 26 -5.44 4.99 -3.65
C GLN A 26 -3.97 5.31 -3.32
N ARG A 27 -3.56 6.54 -3.66
CA ARG A 27 -2.20 7.04 -3.47
C ARG A 27 -1.99 7.73 -2.12
N VAL A 28 -3.05 7.94 -1.35
CA VAL A 28 -3.02 8.59 -0.03
C VAL A 28 -3.64 7.64 0.99
N ILE A 29 -2.82 7.21 1.95
CA ILE A 29 -3.24 6.40 3.09
C ILE A 29 -3.58 7.35 4.23
N ASP A 30 -4.86 7.49 4.54
CA ASP A 30 -5.35 8.23 5.70
C ASP A 30 -5.24 7.32 6.94
N LEU A 31 -4.21 7.54 7.74
CA LEU A 31 -3.89 6.74 8.93
C LEU A 31 -4.93 6.86 10.04
N ASP A 32 -5.84 7.84 9.98
CA ASP A 32 -6.91 8.02 10.97
C ASP A 32 -8.16 7.19 10.64
N LYS A 33 -8.30 6.70 9.39
CA LYS A 33 -9.52 6.02 8.90
C LYS A 33 -9.32 4.56 8.54
N LEU A 34 -8.09 4.09 8.43
CA LEU A 34 -7.77 2.68 8.24
C LEU A 34 -7.05 2.13 9.47
N TRP A 35 -7.34 0.87 9.82
CA TRP A 35 -6.37 0.10 10.60
C TRP A 35 -5.09 0.06 9.78
N GLY A 36 -3.98 0.54 10.35
CA GLY A 36 -2.71 0.59 9.63
C GLY A 36 -2.39 -0.78 9.00
N ASP A 37 -1.97 -0.76 7.74
CA ASP A 37 -1.64 -1.97 6.97
C ASP A 37 -0.58 -2.85 7.66
N MET A 38 0.23 -2.21 8.52
CA MET A 38 1.28 -2.84 9.32
C MET A 38 1.22 -2.33 10.76
N ARG A 39 1.45 -3.24 11.71
CA ARG A 39 1.71 -2.92 13.11
C ARG A 39 3.04 -3.51 13.53
N VAL A 40 3.95 -2.66 13.99
CA VAL A 40 5.23 -3.07 14.59
C VAL A 40 5.07 -3.06 16.10
N LEU A 41 5.39 -4.18 16.75
CA LEU A 41 5.23 -4.39 18.19
C LEU A 41 6.60 -4.50 18.86
N GLY A 42 6.72 -3.89 20.05
CA GLY A 42 7.84 -4.14 20.95
C GLY A 42 7.84 -5.58 21.48
N LYS A 43 8.99 -6.05 21.97
CA LYS A 43 9.16 -7.44 22.42
C LYS A 43 8.55 -7.68 23.80
N ALA A 44 8.63 -6.71 24.69
CA ALA A 44 8.14 -6.76 26.07
C ALA A 44 7.48 -5.45 26.49
N ALA A 45 6.83 -5.50 27.66
CA ALA A 45 6.30 -4.30 28.29
C ALA A 45 7.44 -3.34 28.63
N TYR A 46 7.23 -2.04 28.38
CA TYR A 46 8.20 -0.98 28.64
C TYR A 46 9.45 -0.98 27.74
N ASP A 47 9.44 -1.63 26.57
CA ASP A 47 10.53 -1.50 25.57
C ASP A 47 10.52 -0.14 24.82
N TYR A 48 9.54 0.72 25.11
CA TYR A 48 9.37 2.04 24.46
C TYR A 48 9.52 2.01 22.92
N SER A 49 9.09 0.91 22.29
CA SER A 49 9.13 0.74 20.83
C SER A 49 8.28 1.81 20.16
N GLY A 50 8.87 2.55 19.23
CA GLY A 50 8.22 3.70 18.58
C GLY A 50 8.40 5.04 19.31
N SER A 51 9.28 5.12 20.30
CA SER A 51 9.64 6.39 20.97
C SER A 51 10.25 7.43 20.03
N ALA A 52 10.95 6.99 18.98
CA ALA A 52 11.43 7.80 17.88
C ALA A 52 11.36 7.02 16.56
N VAL A 53 11.24 7.76 15.45
CA VAL A 53 11.19 7.21 14.09
C VAL A 53 12.11 8.03 13.18
N ALA A 54 12.86 7.35 12.32
CA ALA A 54 13.64 7.95 11.25
C ALA A 54 13.34 7.23 9.92
N TYR A 55 13.54 7.92 8.80
CA TYR A 55 13.31 7.37 7.46
C TYR A 55 14.39 7.83 6.47
N GLY A 56 14.59 7.05 5.41
CA GLY A 56 15.55 7.33 4.34
C GLY A 56 16.04 6.04 3.70
N ASP A 57 16.73 6.12 2.57
CA ASP A 57 17.45 4.97 1.99
C ASP A 57 18.72 4.73 2.81
N ILE A 58 18.65 3.83 3.78
CA ILE A 58 19.69 3.59 4.79
C ILE A 58 20.67 2.54 4.31
N ASN A 59 20.20 1.57 3.52
CA ASN A 59 21.03 0.46 3.04
C ASN A 59 21.55 0.67 1.60
N GLY A 60 21.10 1.70 0.88
CA GLY A 60 21.57 2.08 -0.46
C GLY A 60 20.94 1.29 -1.61
N ASP A 61 19.79 0.66 -1.41
CA ASP A 61 19.12 -0.16 -2.44
C ASP A 61 18.17 0.65 -3.35
N GLY A 62 18.01 1.94 -3.06
CA GLY A 62 17.13 2.84 -3.80
C GLY A 62 15.68 2.84 -3.31
N PHE A 63 15.36 2.14 -2.23
CA PHE A 63 14.06 2.21 -1.56
C PHE A 63 14.16 3.00 -0.25
N MET A 64 13.04 3.62 0.15
CA MET A 64 12.99 4.33 1.44
C MET A 64 12.78 3.32 2.58
N ASP A 65 13.69 3.30 3.54
CA ASP A 65 13.61 2.53 4.76
C ASP A 65 12.96 3.31 5.91
N ILE A 66 12.53 2.58 6.94
CA ILE A 66 12.04 3.10 8.21
C ILE A 66 12.82 2.44 9.34
N ILE A 67 13.34 3.25 10.27
CA ILE A 67 13.89 2.80 11.55
C ILE A 67 12.96 3.23 12.68
N ILE A 68 12.68 2.27 13.57
CA ILE A 68 11.85 2.47 14.77
C ILE A 68 12.72 2.15 15.98
N SER A 69 12.87 3.10 16.91
CA SER A 69 13.65 2.88 18.13
C SER A 69 12.88 2.08 19.17
N ALA A 70 13.62 1.37 20.03
CA ALA A 70 13.15 0.73 21.26
C ALA A 70 14.31 0.79 22.28
N TYR A 71 14.00 0.90 23.58
CA TYR A 71 14.99 0.97 24.65
C TYR A 71 14.50 0.32 25.95
#